data_AF-A0AAU9MGG8-F1
#
_entry.id   AF-A0AAU9MGG8-F1
#
_cell.length_a   1.000
_cell.length_b   1.000
_cell.length_c   1.000
_cell.angle_alpha   90.00
_cell.angle_beta   90.00
_cell.angle_gamma   90.00
#
_symmetry.space_group_name_H-M   'P 1'
#
loop_
_entity.id
_entity.type
_entity.pdbx_description
1 polymer ?
#
loop_
_entity_poly.entity_id
_entity_poly.type
_entity_poly.pdbx_seq_one_letter_code
_entity_poly.pdbx_strand_id
1 'polypeptide(L)'
;MCDQRASMLQDQFRVSVNHVHALGVLVSTFHYYTNPSVIDQQTFAEYTARTAFERPLLSGVAYARRVMNYEREDLQRQHDGTIRTMTKEPSPFRDEYAPVIFAQETVSYLKLVDMMSGEVDLDNFYDALISIKQEIAEIEK
;
A
#
# COMPACT_ATOMS: atom_id res chain seq x y z
N MET A 1 -33.08 4.31 14.16
CA MET A 1 -32.20 3.14 14.41
C MET A 1 -31.24 2.89 13.24
N CYS A 2 -31.65 3.11 11.99
CA CYS A 2 -30.74 3.05 10.84
C CYS A 2 -29.71 4.19 10.80
N ASP A 3 -30.11 5.44 11.08
CA ASP A 3 -29.20 6.60 10.99
C ASP A 3 -28.02 6.53 11.97
N GLN A 4 -28.27 5.98 13.16
CA GLN A 4 -27.23 5.77 14.17
C GLN A 4 -26.22 4.71 13.71
N ARG A 5 -26.67 3.64 13.07
CA ARG A 5 -25.79 2.60 12.50
C ARG A 5 -24.98 3.13 11.31
N ALA A 6 -25.62 3.94 10.45
CA ALA A 6 -24.94 4.58 9.33
C ALA A 6 -23.86 5.56 9.80
N SER A 7 -24.17 6.37 10.83
CA SER A 7 -23.21 7.30 11.43
C SER A 7 -22.03 6.56 12.06
N MET A 8 -22.29 5.49 12.82
CA MET A 8 -21.23 4.66 13.40
C MET A 8 -20.31 4.05 12.31
N LEU A 9 -20.87 3.53 11.22
CA LEU A 9 -20.09 2.99 10.12
C LEU A 9 -19.23 4.08 9.46
N GLN A 10 -19.81 5.26 9.22
CA GLN A 10 -19.11 6.39 8.62
C GLN A 10 -17.95 6.87 9.50
N ASP A 11 -18.15 6.95 10.82
CA ASP A 11 -17.10 7.37 11.75
C ASP A 11 -15.94 6.37 11.79
N GLN A 12 -16.26 5.06 11.86
CA GLN A 12 -15.25 3.99 11.84
C GLN A 12 -14.46 3.96 10.52
N PHE A 13 -15.12 4.28 9.41
CA PHE A 13 -14.47 4.41 8.10
C PHE A 13 -13.51 5.61 8.07
N ARG A 14 -13.94 6.78 8.56
CA ARG A 14 -13.10 7.99 8.63
C ARG A 14 -11.85 7.77 9.46
N VAL A 15 -11.97 7.12 10.62
CA VAL A 15 -10.83 6.77 11.48
C VAL A 15 -9.85 5.86 10.71
N SER A 16 -10.37 4.81 10.05
CA SER A 16 -9.54 3.87 9.29
C SER A 16 -8.78 4.55 8.14
N VAL A 17 -9.45 5.42 7.37
CA VAL A 17 -8.84 6.16 6.25
C VAL A 17 -7.76 7.13 6.72
N ASN A 18 -8.03 7.90 7.78
CA ASN A 18 -7.04 8.83 8.33
C ASN A 18 -5.78 8.11 8.79
N HIS A 19 -5.92 6.92 9.40
CA HIS A 19 -4.75 6.13 9.81
C HIS A 19 -3.99 5.54 8.61
N VAL A 20 -4.69 5.12 7.55
CA VAL A 20 -4.04 4.69 6.30
C VAL A 20 -3.27 5.84 5.66
N HIS A 21 -3.82 7.05 5.65
CA HIS A 21 -3.09 8.24 5.19
C HIS A 21 -1.82 8.46 6.01
N ALA A 22 -1.89 8.38 7.34
CA ALA A 22 -0.71 8.52 8.21
C ALA A 22 0.36 7.45 7.91
N LEU A 23 -0.04 6.21 7.59
CA LEU A 23 0.89 5.17 7.13
C LEU A 23 1.57 5.54 5.80
N GLY A 24 0.85 6.17 4.88
CA GLY A 24 1.41 6.69 3.62
C GLY A 24 2.50 7.74 3.85
N VAL A 25 2.27 8.67 4.78
CA VAL A 25 3.27 9.69 5.19
C VAL A 25 4.47 9.02 5.87
N LEU A 26 4.24 8.03 6.73
CA LEU A 26 5.30 7.27 7.40
C LEU A 26 6.20 6.57 6.38
N VAL A 27 5.62 5.82 5.44
CA VAL A 27 6.41 5.16 4.38
C VAL A 27 7.14 6.20 3.54
N SER A 28 6.48 7.29 3.15
CA SER A 28 7.11 8.36 2.36
C SER A 28 8.37 8.91 3.06
N THR A 29 8.25 9.21 4.36
CA THR A 29 9.31 9.81 5.18
C THR A 29 10.46 8.82 5.42
N PHE A 30 10.15 7.62 5.92
CA PHE A 30 11.17 6.68 6.41
C PHE A 30 11.71 5.73 5.33
N HIS A 31 11.06 5.67 4.16
CA HIS A 31 11.56 4.89 3.03
C HIS A 31 12.31 5.74 2.00
N TYR A 32 11.77 6.92 1.64
CA TYR A 32 12.34 7.74 0.56
C TYR A 32 13.12 8.97 1.05
N TYR A 33 12.72 9.61 2.14
CA TYR A 33 13.40 10.82 2.63
C TYR A 33 14.58 10.56 3.58
N THR A 34 14.73 9.33 4.08
CA THR A 34 15.91 8.90 4.85
C THR A 34 16.79 7.98 4.00
N ASN A 35 18.08 8.29 3.87
CA ASN A 35 19.04 7.44 3.17
C ASN A 35 20.19 7.02 4.12
N PRO A 36 20.29 5.73 4.49
CA PRO A 36 19.50 4.59 4.02
C PRO A 36 18.05 4.57 4.54
N SER A 37 17.16 3.86 3.84
CA SER A 37 15.78 3.59 4.28
C SER A 37 15.78 2.97 5.68
N VAL A 38 15.03 3.56 6.60
CA VAL A 38 14.94 3.10 8.00
C VAL A 38 13.76 2.16 8.20
N ILE A 39 12.82 2.13 7.25
CA ILE A 39 11.72 1.16 7.23
C ILE A 39 12.04 -0.03 6.32
N ASP A 40 11.86 -1.23 6.87
CA ASP A 40 11.88 -2.49 6.15
C ASP A 40 10.56 -3.27 6.37
N GLN A 41 10.46 -4.44 5.75
CA GLN A 41 9.27 -5.29 5.87
C GLN A 41 8.98 -5.69 7.33
N GLN A 42 10.01 -5.92 8.15
CA GLN A 42 9.83 -6.31 9.54
C GLN A 42 9.26 -5.14 10.36
N THR A 43 9.84 -3.96 10.21
CA THR A 43 9.42 -2.72 10.87
C THR A 43 7.99 -2.36 10.46
N PHE A 44 7.67 -2.45 9.17
CA PHE A 44 6.31 -2.19 8.68
C PHE A 44 5.29 -3.20 9.25
N ALA A 45 5.61 -4.50 9.25
CA ALA A 45 4.72 -5.53 9.77
C ALA A 45 4.48 -5.36 11.27
N GLU A 46 5.51 -5.08 12.06
CA GLU A 46 5.39 -4.86 13.50
C GLU A 46 4.55 -3.61 13.80
N TYR A 47 4.86 -2.48 13.16
CA TYR A 47 4.15 -1.22 13.38
C TYR A 47 2.67 -1.33 13.00
N THR A 48 2.36 -1.95 11.85
CA THR A 48 0.99 -2.12 11.39
C THR A 48 0.20 -3.11 12.25
N ALA A 49 0.83 -4.19 12.74
CA ALA A 49 0.20 -5.10 13.70
C ALA A 49 -0.13 -4.40 15.02
N ARG A 50 0.81 -3.62 15.58
CA ARG A 50 0.61 -2.88 16.83
C ARG A 50 -0.46 -1.80 16.74
N THR A 51 -0.64 -1.21 15.57
CA THR A 51 -1.64 -0.14 15.31
C THR A 51 -2.90 -0.66 14.63
N ALA A 52 -3.14 -1.97 14.57
CA ALA A 52 -4.31 -2.53 13.89
C ALA A 52 -5.64 -2.02 14.47
N PHE A 53 -5.67 -1.69 15.77
CA PHE A 53 -6.85 -1.13 16.44
C PHE A 53 -7.27 0.25 15.91
N GLU A 54 -6.36 1.01 15.29
CA GLU A 54 -6.65 2.31 14.67
C GLU A 54 -7.37 2.17 13.31
N ARG A 55 -7.57 0.92 12.84
CA ARG A 55 -8.19 0.60 11.55
C ARG A 55 -9.31 -0.44 11.73
N PRO A 56 -10.38 -0.10 12.46
CA PRO A 56 -11.41 -1.04 12.90
C PRO A 56 -12.15 -1.77 11.77
N LEU A 57 -12.17 -1.20 10.55
CA LEU A 57 -12.86 -1.79 9.39
C LEU A 57 -11.91 -2.46 8.38
N LEU A 58 -10.60 -2.52 8.64
CA LEU A 58 -9.62 -3.06 7.70
C LEU A 58 -9.03 -4.37 8.22
N SER A 59 -9.00 -5.39 7.36
CA SER A 59 -8.41 -6.71 7.68
C SER A 59 -6.88 -6.69 7.67
N GLY A 60 -6.28 -5.71 6.99
CA GLY A 60 -4.84 -5.51 6.94
C GLY A 60 -4.49 -4.33 6.05
N VAL A 61 -3.20 -3.99 6.03
CA VAL A 61 -2.65 -2.94 5.17
C VAL A 61 -1.37 -3.43 4.50
N ALA A 62 -1.14 -2.93 3.30
CA ALA A 62 0.03 -3.22 2.50
C ALA A 62 0.45 -1.97 1.73
N TYR A 63 1.73 -1.89 1.37
CA TYR A 63 2.29 -0.83 0.57
C TYR A 63 2.78 -1.39 -0.76
N ALA A 64 2.13 -0.96 -1.84
CA ALA A 64 2.56 -1.22 -3.20
C ALA A 64 3.39 -0.04 -3.72
N ARG A 65 4.52 -0.35 -4.33
CA ARG A 65 5.40 0.64 -4.96
C ARG A 65 5.17 0.59 -6.47
N ARG A 66 5.06 1.76 -7.10
CA ARG A 66 5.08 1.85 -8.56
C ARG A 66 6.47 1.54 -9.10
N VAL A 67 6.57 0.65 -10.07
CA VAL A 67 7.84 0.11 -10.59
C VAL A 67 7.76 0.10 -12.11
N MET A 68 8.72 0.74 -12.77
CA MET A 68 8.81 0.69 -14.22
C MET A 68 9.39 -0.64 -14.68
N ASN A 69 9.06 -1.09 -15.89
CA ASN A 69 9.53 -2.37 -16.38
C ASN A 69 11.07 -2.53 -16.35
N TYR A 70 11.83 -1.46 -16.61
CA TYR A 70 13.29 -1.53 -16.56
C TYR A 70 13.85 -1.74 -15.14
N GLU A 71 13.08 -1.40 -14.09
CA GLU A 71 13.44 -1.60 -12.68
C GLU A 71 12.97 -2.97 -12.15
N ARG A 72 12.16 -3.69 -12.94
CA ARG A 72 11.54 -4.96 -12.55
C ARG A 72 12.57 -5.98 -12.08
N GLU A 73 13.63 -6.17 -12.86
CA GLU A 73 14.64 -7.18 -12.53
C GLU A 73 15.41 -6.85 -11.25
N ASP A 74 15.74 -5.58 -11.04
CA ASP A 74 16.46 -5.12 -9.86
C ASP A 74 15.63 -5.35 -8.60
N LEU A 75 14.33 -5.03 -8.65
CA LEU A 75 13.39 -5.30 -7.56
C LEU A 75 13.28 -6.80 -7.27
N GLN A 76 13.11 -7.62 -8.31
CA GLN A 76 13.00 -9.06 -8.16
C GLN A 76 14.26 -9.67 -7.54
N ARG A 77 15.45 -9.19 -7.94
CA ARG A 77 16.73 -9.58 -7.33
C ARG A 77 16.85 -9.11 -5.87
N GLN A 78 16.39 -7.90 -5.57
CA GLN A 78 16.42 -7.35 -4.21
C GLN A 78 15.51 -8.10 -3.23
N HIS A 79 14.35 -8.56 -3.70
CA HIS A 79 13.32 -9.20 -2.88
C HIS A 79 13.29 -10.74 -3.01
N ASP A 80 14.23 -11.34 -3.74
CA ASP A 80 14.33 -12.78 -4.01
C ASP A 80 12.99 -13.41 -4.45
N GLY A 81 12.35 -12.82 -5.46
CA GLY A 81 11.05 -13.28 -5.93
C GLY A 81 10.57 -12.63 -7.22
N THR A 82 9.46 -13.11 -7.75
CA THR A 82 8.89 -12.63 -9.03
C THR A 82 7.64 -11.81 -8.78
N ILE A 83 7.46 -10.72 -9.54
CA ILE A 83 6.19 -9.97 -9.54
C ILE A 83 5.09 -10.88 -10.11
N ARG A 84 3.99 -11.02 -9.37
CA ARG A 84 2.87 -11.90 -9.70
C ARG A 84 1.61 -11.10 -9.95
N THR A 85 0.71 -11.61 -10.78
CA THR A 85 -0.65 -11.09 -10.91
C THR A 85 -1.47 -11.38 -9.64
N MET A 86 -2.66 -10.80 -9.55
CA MET A 86 -3.67 -11.12 -8.52
C MET A 86 -4.07 -12.60 -8.53
N THR A 87 -3.96 -13.28 -9.68
CA THR A 87 -4.16 -14.73 -9.82
C THR A 87 -2.94 -15.56 -9.38
N LYS A 88 -1.88 -14.91 -8.87
CA LYS A 88 -0.62 -15.51 -8.40
C LYS A 88 0.25 -16.12 -9.51
N GLU A 89 -0.02 -15.77 -10.76
CA GLU A 89 0.81 -16.15 -11.91
C GLU A 89 1.93 -15.12 -12.12
N PRO A 90 3.07 -15.46 -12.73
CA PRO A 90 4.09 -14.48 -13.09
C PRO A 90 3.49 -13.35 -13.93
N SER A 91 3.70 -12.09 -13.53
CA SER A 91 3.12 -10.95 -14.25
C SER A 91 3.72 -10.85 -15.65
N PRO A 92 2.90 -10.73 -16.71
CA PRO A 92 3.40 -10.55 -18.07
C PRO A 92 4.15 -9.23 -18.23
N PHE A 93 4.70 -8.98 -19.43
CA PHE A 93 5.28 -7.68 -19.74
C PHE A 93 4.21 -6.57 -19.64
N ARG A 94 4.54 -5.49 -18.94
CA ARG A 94 3.74 -4.27 -18.76
C ARG A 94 4.71 -3.10 -18.63
N ASP A 95 4.30 -1.89 -18.99
CA ASP A 95 5.15 -0.70 -18.88
C ASP A 95 5.43 -0.33 -17.41
N GLU A 96 4.42 -0.47 -16.56
CA GLU A 96 4.50 -0.26 -15.12
C GLU A 96 3.76 -1.36 -14.34
N TYR A 97 4.21 -1.54 -13.10
CA TYR A 97 3.69 -2.48 -12.12
C TYR A 97 3.46 -1.79 -10.78
N ALA A 98 2.61 -2.35 -9.93
CA ALA A 98 2.46 -1.95 -8.54
C ALA A 98 2.64 -3.14 -7.58
N PRO A 99 3.84 -3.76 -7.50
CA PRO A 99 4.09 -4.84 -6.57
C PRO A 99 4.04 -4.38 -5.12
N VAL A 100 3.40 -5.18 -4.27
CA VAL A 100 3.46 -5.01 -2.81
C VAL A 100 4.85 -5.35 -2.27
N ILE A 101 5.53 -4.35 -1.71
CA ILE A 101 6.87 -4.50 -1.12
C ILE A 101 6.84 -4.59 0.40
N PHE A 102 5.84 -3.99 1.06
CA PHE A 102 5.60 -4.14 2.49
C PHE A 102 4.17 -4.61 2.76
N ALA A 103 3.99 -5.57 3.66
CA ALA A 103 2.67 -6.09 4.02
C ALA A 103 2.57 -6.34 5.53
N GLN A 104 1.40 -6.06 6.09
CA GLN A 104 1.01 -6.57 7.41
C GLN A 104 0.87 -8.10 7.35
N GLU A 105 1.18 -8.79 8.45
CA GLU A 105 1.16 -10.25 8.50
C GLU A 105 -0.18 -10.87 8.06
N THR A 106 -1.30 -10.20 8.36
CA THR A 106 -2.65 -10.64 7.98
C THR A 106 -2.90 -10.65 6.46
N VAL A 107 -2.09 -9.92 5.70
CA VAL A 107 -2.16 -9.81 4.23
C VAL A 107 -0.82 -10.14 3.57
N SER A 108 0.01 -10.94 4.23
CA SER A 108 1.36 -11.32 3.73
C SER A 108 1.33 -12.06 2.39
N TYR A 109 0.20 -12.71 2.07
CA TYR A 109 -0.02 -13.36 0.76
C TYR A 109 -0.02 -12.38 -0.43
N LEU A 110 -0.13 -11.07 -0.18
CA LEU A 110 -0.06 -10.04 -1.21
C LEU A 110 1.39 -9.67 -1.58
N LYS A 111 2.42 -10.14 -0.86
CA LYS A 111 3.82 -9.80 -1.19
C LYS A 111 4.15 -10.11 -2.66
N LEU A 112 4.75 -9.14 -3.35
CA LEU A 112 5.07 -9.17 -4.78
C LEU A 112 3.87 -9.38 -5.71
N VAL A 113 2.63 -9.25 -5.22
CA VAL A 113 1.44 -9.19 -6.08
C VAL A 113 1.32 -7.79 -6.66
N ASP A 114 1.15 -7.74 -7.97
CA ASP A 114 0.94 -6.54 -8.78
C ASP A 114 -0.50 -6.07 -8.66
N MET A 115 -0.70 -4.99 -7.90
CA MET A 115 -2.03 -4.43 -7.67
C MET A 115 -2.64 -3.83 -8.95
N MET A 116 -1.85 -3.57 -10.01
CA MET A 116 -2.38 -3.14 -11.32
C MET A 116 -2.92 -4.28 -12.18
N SER A 117 -2.79 -5.53 -11.72
CA SER A 117 -3.30 -6.69 -12.46
C SER A 117 -4.74 -7.04 -12.13
N GLY A 118 -5.31 -6.46 -11.06
CA GLY A 118 -6.73 -6.57 -10.73
C GLY A 118 -7.54 -5.44 -11.38
N GLU A 119 -8.68 -5.76 -12.00
CA GLU A 119 -9.52 -4.75 -12.68
C GLU A 119 -10.04 -3.68 -11.72
N VAL A 120 -10.48 -4.07 -10.51
CA VAL A 120 -10.98 -3.14 -9.48
C VAL A 120 -9.84 -2.33 -8.85
N ASP A 121 -8.69 -2.97 -8.64
CA ASP A 121 -7.56 -2.34 -7.97
C ASP A 121 -6.82 -1.35 -8.87
N LEU A 122 -6.91 -1.49 -10.20
CA LEU A 122 -6.31 -0.58 -11.17
C LEU A 122 -6.92 0.83 -11.10
N ASP A 123 -8.25 0.93 -11.14
CA ASP A 123 -8.96 2.22 -11.08
C ASP A 123 -8.71 2.91 -9.73
N ASN A 124 -8.84 2.16 -8.64
CA ASN A 124 -8.53 2.65 -7.29
C ASN A 124 -7.07 3.09 -7.15
N PHE A 125 -6.13 2.41 -7.81
CA PHE A 125 -4.72 2.77 -7.75
C PHE A 125 -4.42 4.08 -8.49
N TYR A 126 -5.01 4.29 -9.67
CA TYR A 126 -4.86 5.56 -10.38
C TYR A 126 -5.50 6.72 -9.63
N ASP A 127 -6.69 6.52 -9.07
CA ASP A 127 -7.36 7.52 -8.23
C ASP A 127 -6.52 7.87 -6.98
N ALA A 128 -5.97 6.84 -6.31
CA ALA A 128 -5.10 7.04 -5.16
C ALA A 128 -3.79 7.76 -5.53
N LEU A 129 -3.16 7.44 -6.66
CA LEU A 129 -1.96 8.13 -7.14
C LEU A 129 -2.23 9.60 -7.44
N ILE A 130 -3.37 9.92 -8.03
CA ILE A 130 -3.76 11.30 -8.33
C ILE A 130 -4.00 12.06 -7.02
N SER A 131 -4.73 11.46 -6.07
CA SER A 131 -5.02 12.07 -4.77
C SER A 131 -3.76 12.30 -3.94
N ILE A 132 -2.88 11.30 -3.82
CA ILE A 132 -1.64 11.41 -3.05
C ILE A 132 -0.69 12.44 -3.66
N LYS A 133 -0.59 12.53 -5.00
CA LYS A 133 0.22 13.56 -5.66
C LYS A 133 -0.31 14.97 -5.41
N GLN A 134 -1.63 15.15 -5.33
CA GLN A 134 -2.24 16.44 -4.99
C GLN A 134 -1.94 16.82 -3.53
N GLU A 135 -2.09 15.88 -2.59
CA GLU A 135 -1.84 16.13 -1.17
C GLU A 135 -0.35 16.38 -0.86
N ILE A 136 0.58 15.66 -1.49
CA ILE A 136 2.02 15.91 -1.32
C ILE A 136 2.40 17.30 -1.86
N ALA A 137 1.84 17.69 -3.02
CA ALA A 137 2.07 19.03 -3.57
C ALA A 137 1.51 20.18 -2.70
N GLU A 138 0.51 19.88 -1.85
CA GLU A 138 -0.01 20.81 -0.84
C GLU A 138 0.86 20.88 0.42
N ILE A 139 1.51 19.78 0.80
CA ILE A 139 2.48 19.75 1.92
C ILE A 139 3.81 20.45 1.55
N GLU A 140 4.16 20.49 0.26
CA GLU A 140 5.37 21.15 -0.26
C GLU A 140 5.23 22.68 -0.48
N LYS A 141 4.06 23.28 -0.19
CA LYS A 141 3.81 24.73 -0.26
C LYS A 141 3.91 25.42 1.10
#